data_AF-A0A379WNG7-F1
#
_entry.id   AF-A0A379WNG7-F1
#
_cell.length_a   1.000
_cell.length_b   1.000
_cell.length_c   1.000
_cell.angle_alpha   90.00
_cell.angle_beta   90.00
_cell.angle_gamma   90.00
#
_symmetry.space_group_name_H-M   'P 1'
#
loop_
_entity.id
_entity.type
_entity.pdbx_description
1 polymer ?
#
loop_
_entity_poly.entity_id
_entity_poly.type
_entity_poly.pdbx_seq_one_letter_code
_entity_poly.pdbx_strand_id
1 'polypeptide(L)'
;MLAHLEGKNGALVDIYCGPCGYDREGELTLTLCFNDTPLARLSFSFIRHEGKQIALVAGLQGPSKHVGPQVIRNATKDCYGLFPKRMLYEAFATLMLACNVDEIYAVSENNHVIVNSGTYSRKKNFCGQL
;
A
#
# COMPACT_ATOMS: atom_id res chain seq x y z
N MET A 1 8.65 -12.19 -1.19
CA MET A 1 7.25 -12.36 -0.72
C MET A 1 7.22 -11.95 0.75
N LEU A 2 6.27 -11.11 1.19
CA LEU A 2 6.13 -10.65 2.57
C LEU A 2 5.06 -11.40 3.37
N ALA A 3 3.91 -11.69 2.74
CA ALA A 3 2.82 -12.38 3.39
C ALA A 3 2.05 -13.24 2.39
N HIS A 4 1.50 -14.35 2.88
CA HIS A 4 0.61 -15.25 2.18
C HIS A 4 -0.62 -15.46 3.08
N LEU A 5 -1.82 -15.23 2.54
CA LEU A 5 -3.07 -15.38 3.27
C LEU A 5 -4.05 -16.20 2.43
N GLU A 6 -4.84 -17.02 3.11
CA GLU A 6 -5.94 -17.76 2.50
C GLU A 6 -7.26 -17.03 2.76
N GLY A 7 -7.98 -16.75 1.68
CA GLY A 7 -9.35 -16.28 1.71
C GLY A 7 -10.35 -17.44 1.70
N LYS A 8 -11.63 -17.11 1.49
CA LYS A 8 -12.67 -18.12 1.29
C LYS A 8 -12.43 -18.92 0.01
N ASN A 9 -12.96 -20.13 -0.04
CA ASN A 9 -12.97 -20.99 -1.23
C ASN A 9 -11.57 -21.28 -1.80
N GLY A 10 -10.53 -21.27 -0.97
CA GLY A 10 -9.14 -21.49 -1.41
C GLY A 10 -8.53 -20.32 -2.17
N ALA A 11 -9.12 -19.13 -2.10
CA ALA A 11 -8.54 -17.94 -2.70
C ALA A 11 -7.20 -17.59 -2.05
N LEU A 12 -6.20 -17.25 -2.86
CA LEU A 12 -4.87 -16.90 -2.41
C LEU A 12 -4.67 -15.39 -2.47
N VAL A 13 -4.17 -14.83 -1.36
CA VAL A 13 -3.82 -13.41 -1.26
C VAL A 13 -2.36 -13.31 -0.88
N ASP A 14 -1.56 -12.82 -1.82
CA ASP A 14 -0.12 -12.64 -1.62
C ASP A 14 0.24 -11.16 -1.55
N ILE A 15 1.17 -10.83 -0.65
CA ILE A 15 1.77 -9.50 -0.58
C ILE A 15 3.24 -9.63 -0.88
N TYR A 16 3.68 -8.95 -1.93
CA TYR A 16 5.07 -8.85 -2.32
C TYR A 16 5.62 -7.47 -1.95
N CYS A 17 6.89 -7.41 -1.58
CA CYS A 17 7.66 -6.17 -1.48
C CYS A 17 8.89 -6.31 -2.36
N GLY A 18 9.13 -5.30 -3.17
CA GLY A 18 10.29 -5.22 -4.04
C GLY A 18 10.56 -3.78 -4.47
N PRO A 19 11.71 -3.52 -5.10
CA PRO A 19 12.00 -2.21 -5.67
C PRO A 19 10.97 -1.87 -6.74
N CYS A 20 10.60 -0.59 -6.80
CA CYS A 20 9.87 -0.05 -7.94
C CYS A 20 10.82 -0.01 -9.15
N GLY A 21 10.35 -0.32 -10.36
CA GLY A 21 11.18 -0.33 -11.58
C GLY A 21 11.61 1.06 -12.08
N TYR A 22 11.73 2.04 -11.19
CA TYR A 22 12.15 3.40 -11.49
C TYR A 22 13.46 3.73 -10.78
N ASP A 23 14.35 4.44 -11.50
CA ASP A 23 15.76 4.73 -11.17
C ASP A 23 16.03 5.52 -9.87
N ARG A 24 15.04 5.73 -8.99
CA ARG A 24 15.27 6.39 -7.71
C ARG A 24 15.56 5.35 -6.63
N GLU A 25 16.82 5.28 -6.23
CA GLU A 25 17.25 4.51 -5.07
C GLU A 25 16.36 4.82 -3.85
N GLY A 26 15.80 3.76 -3.23
CA GLY A 26 15.00 3.88 -2.01
C GLY A 26 13.47 3.84 -2.19
N GLU A 27 12.93 3.71 -3.41
CA GLU A 27 11.50 3.44 -3.62
C GLU A 27 11.18 1.94 -3.56
N LEU A 28 10.34 1.56 -2.60
CA LEU A 28 9.79 0.22 -2.44
C LEU A 28 8.32 0.21 -2.84
N THR A 29 7.87 -0.90 -3.41
CA THR A 29 6.47 -1.12 -3.75
C THR A 29 5.95 -2.38 -3.07
N LEU A 30 4.87 -2.24 -2.31
CA LEU A 30 4.04 -3.36 -1.92
C LEU A 30 3.04 -3.67 -3.03
N THR A 31 2.93 -4.94 -3.41
CA THR A 31 1.94 -5.41 -4.39
C THR A 31 1.09 -6.49 -3.76
N LEU A 32 -0.24 -6.27 -3.74
CA LEU A 32 -1.20 -7.29 -3.35
C LEU A 32 -1.70 -8.02 -4.59
N CYS A 33 -1.52 -9.33 -4.62
CA CYS A 33 -2.04 -10.23 -5.64
C CYS A 33 -3.20 -11.05 -5.07
N PHE A 34 -4.23 -11.24 -5.88
CA PHE A 34 -5.32 -12.17 -5.62
C PHE A 34 -5.32 -13.23 -6.73
N ASN A 35 -5.08 -14.49 -6.38
CA ASN A 35 -4.89 -15.57 -7.36
C ASN A 35 -3.95 -15.15 -8.50
N ASP A 36 -2.73 -14.76 -8.16
CA ASP A 36 -1.68 -14.26 -9.07
C ASP A 36 -1.99 -12.95 -9.82
N THR A 37 -3.19 -12.36 -9.64
CA THR A 37 -3.59 -11.12 -10.30
C THR A 37 -3.30 -9.92 -9.40
N PRO A 38 -2.44 -8.96 -9.80
CA PRO A 38 -2.17 -7.77 -9.00
C PRO A 38 -3.40 -6.87 -8.88
N LEU A 39 -3.89 -6.67 -7.65
CA LEU A 39 -5.09 -5.88 -7.35
C LEU A 39 -4.83 -4.53 -6.70
N ALA A 40 -3.69 -4.34 -6.06
CA ALA A 40 -3.31 -3.05 -5.51
C ALA A 40 -1.79 -2.92 -5.44
N ARG A 41 -1.29 -1.68 -5.56
CA ARG A 41 0.12 -1.35 -5.36
C ARG A 41 0.25 -0.13 -4.46
N LEU A 42 1.23 -0.16 -3.55
CA LEU A 42 1.55 0.95 -2.66
C LEU A 42 3.05 1.23 -2.77
N SER A 43 3.41 2.37 -3.34
CA SER A 43 4.80 2.83 -3.41
C SER A 43 5.13 3.72 -2.23
N PHE A 44 6.29 3.49 -1.61
CA PHE A 44 6.78 4.24 -0.47
C PHE A 44 8.30 4.28 -0.41
N SER A 45 8.84 5.22 0.38
CA SER A 45 10.28 5.33 0.67
C SER A 45 10.50 5.61 2.15
N PHE A 46 11.60 5.11 2.70
CA PHE A 46 12.08 5.50 4.02
C PHE A 46 12.99 6.71 3.89
N ILE A 47 12.73 7.75 4.69
CA ILE A 47 13.62 8.90 4.79
C ILE A 47 13.88 9.23 6.26
N ARG A 48 15.01 9.89 6.52
CA ARG A 48 15.27 10.50 7.83
C ARG A 48 14.94 11.97 7.77
N HIS A 49 14.11 12.43 8.70
CA HIS A 49 13.73 13.84 8.81
C HIS A 49 13.72 14.24 10.28
N GLU A 50 14.41 15.33 10.62
CA GLU A 50 14.55 15.83 12.01
C GLU A 50 14.96 14.74 13.03
N GLY A 51 15.85 13.83 12.62
CA GLY A 51 16.33 12.73 13.47
C GLY A 51 15.36 11.56 13.62
N LYS A 52 14.18 11.61 13.01
CA LYS A 52 13.18 10.53 13.00
C LYS A 52 13.22 9.72 11.71
N GLN A 53 12.82 8.46 11.78
CA GLN A 53 12.61 7.64 10.59
C GLN A 53 11.15 7.77 10.16
N ILE A 54 10.93 8.28 8.95
CA ILE A 54 9.58 8.48 8.41
C ILE A 54 9.41 7.70 7.10
N ALA A 55 8.17 7.35 6.78
CA ALA A 55 7.80 6.74 5.52
C ALA A 55 7.02 7.73 4.66
N LEU A 56 7.50 7.99 3.45
CA LEU A 56 6.78 8.76 2.43
C LEU A 56 6.02 7.81 1.52
N VAL A 57 4.70 7.93 1.46
CA VAL A 57 3.84 7.21 0.52
C VAL A 57 3.72 8.04 -0.76
N ALA A 58 4.22 7.50 -1.86
CA ALA A 58 4.16 8.11 -3.18
C ALA A 58 2.80 7.87 -3.86
N GLY A 59 2.17 6.71 -3.61
CA GLY A 59 0.85 6.43 -4.17
C GLY A 59 0.28 5.07 -3.77
N LEU A 60 -1.05 5.00 -3.72
CA LEU A 60 -1.82 3.77 -3.55
C LEU A 60 -2.74 3.58 -4.76
N GLN A 61 -2.35 2.67 -5.65
CA GLN A 61 -3.04 2.44 -6.91
C GLN A 61 -3.87 1.17 -6.86
N GLY A 62 -5.01 1.19 -7.56
CA GLY A 62 -5.82 0.01 -7.80
C GLY A 62 -5.24 -0.89 -8.88
N PRO A 63 -5.99 -1.91 -9.34
CA PRO A 63 -5.52 -2.78 -10.39
C PRO A 63 -5.40 -2.02 -11.72
N SER A 64 -4.64 -2.59 -12.66
CA SER A 64 -4.59 -2.09 -14.04
C SER A 64 -5.98 -2.15 -14.69
N LYS A 65 -6.23 -1.23 -15.65
CA LYS A 65 -7.53 -1.07 -16.33
C LYS A 65 -8.04 -2.35 -17.01
N HIS A 66 -7.16 -3.28 -17.34
CA HIS A 66 -7.52 -4.59 -17.90
C HIS A 66 -8.17 -5.55 -16.88
N VAL A 67 -8.04 -5.27 -15.58
CA VAL A 67 -8.66 -6.09 -14.54
C VAL A 67 -10.10 -5.65 -14.43
N GLY A 68 -11.01 -6.52 -14.86
CA GLY A 68 -12.44 -6.25 -14.80
C GLY A 68 -12.92 -6.04 -13.35
N PRO A 69 -13.99 -5.25 -13.14
CA PRO A 69 -14.56 -5.00 -11.82
C PRO A 69 -15.00 -6.28 -11.10
N GLN A 70 -15.31 -7.34 -11.86
CA GLN A 70 -15.70 -8.64 -11.30
C GLN A 70 -14.58 -9.28 -10.48
N VAL A 71 -13.32 -9.13 -10.90
CA VAL A 71 -12.17 -9.70 -10.16
C VAL A 71 -12.03 -9.01 -8.81
N ILE A 72 -12.16 -7.68 -8.78
CA ILE A 72 -12.14 -6.90 -7.53
C ILE A 72 -13.29 -7.30 -6.62
N ARG A 73 -14.49 -7.51 -7.17
CA ARG A 73 -15.67 -7.93 -6.41
C ARG A 73 -15.49 -9.34 -5.82
N ASN A 74 -14.93 -10.27 -6.59
CA ASN A 74 -14.63 -11.62 -6.13
C ASN A 74 -13.58 -11.58 -5.02
N ALA A 75 -12.48 -10.86 -5.24
CA ALA A 75 -11.44 -10.67 -4.23
C ALA A 75 -12.00 -10.08 -2.94
N THR A 76 -12.82 -9.04 -3.03
CA THR A 76 -13.46 -8.45 -1.85
C THR A 76 -14.36 -9.47 -1.13
N LYS A 77 -15.16 -10.25 -1.87
CA LYS A 77 -16.04 -11.28 -1.29
C LYS A 77 -15.26 -12.39 -0.58
N ASP A 78 -14.20 -12.87 -1.23
CA ASP A 78 -13.38 -13.98 -0.74
C ASP A 78 -12.43 -13.54 0.37
N CYS A 79 -12.05 -12.26 0.41
CA CYS A 79 -11.32 -11.61 1.50
C CYS A 79 -12.25 -11.03 2.59
N TYR A 80 -13.37 -11.69 2.90
CA TYR A 80 -14.28 -11.33 4.00
C TYR A 80 -14.88 -9.91 3.93
N GLY A 81 -15.01 -9.33 2.73
CA GLY A 81 -15.48 -7.97 2.52
C GLY A 81 -14.39 -6.91 2.57
N LEU A 82 -13.12 -7.30 2.77
CA LEU A 82 -11.99 -6.38 2.79
C LEU A 82 -11.58 -6.00 1.38
N PHE A 83 -11.59 -4.70 1.10
CA PHE A 83 -11.19 -4.19 -0.21
C PHE A 83 -9.66 -4.29 -0.40
N PRO A 84 -9.15 -4.70 -1.58
CA PRO A 84 -7.71 -4.94 -1.79
C PRO A 84 -6.79 -3.78 -1.37
N LYS A 85 -7.15 -2.53 -1.72
CA LYS A 85 -6.38 -1.34 -1.32
C LYS A 85 -6.31 -1.15 0.20
N ARG A 86 -7.39 -1.50 0.92
CA ARG A 86 -7.45 -1.42 2.39
C ARG A 86 -6.56 -2.48 3.03
N MET A 87 -6.61 -3.71 2.53
CA MET A 87 -5.73 -4.80 3.00
C MET A 87 -4.26 -4.43 2.82
N LEU A 88 -3.89 -3.90 1.64
CA LEU A 88 -2.52 -3.50 1.35
C LEU A 88 -2.05 -2.35 2.25
N TYR A 89 -2.92 -1.38 2.55
CA TYR A 89 -2.60 -0.29 3.47
C TYR A 89 -2.40 -0.77 4.91
N GLU A 90 -3.23 -1.69 5.40
CA GLU A 90 -3.05 -2.27 6.74
C GLU A 90 -1.74 -3.07 6.83
N ALA A 91 -1.42 -3.87 5.81
CA ALA A 91 -0.13 -4.56 5.74
C ALA A 91 1.05 -3.59 5.73
N PHE A 92 0.94 -2.48 4.97
CA PHE A 92 1.93 -1.40 4.99
C PHE A 92 2.07 -0.78 6.37
N ALA A 93 0.97 -0.42 7.03
CA ALA A 93 1.00 0.19 8.37
C ALA A 93 1.64 -0.76 9.39
N THR A 94 1.31 -2.06 9.34
CA THR A 94 1.96 -3.09 10.18
C THR A 94 3.45 -3.19 9.88
N LEU A 95 3.86 -3.14 8.61
CA LEU A 95 5.27 -3.13 8.24
C LEU A 95 6.00 -1.90 8.79
N MET A 96 5.38 -0.72 8.71
CA MET A 96 5.98 0.52 9.23
C MET A 96 6.18 0.46 10.75
N LEU A 97 5.22 -0.11 11.48
CA LEU A 97 5.36 -0.37 12.91
C LEU A 97 6.53 -1.33 13.20
N ALA A 98 6.64 -2.42 12.45
CA ALA A 98 7.75 -3.38 12.58
C ALA A 98 9.12 -2.77 12.25
N CYS A 99 9.15 -1.75 11.40
CA CYS A 99 10.36 -1.01 11.02
C CYS A 99 10.70 0.18 11.95
N ASN A 100 9.97 0.37 13.05
CA ASN A 100 10.11 1.53 13.95
C ASN A 100 10.01 2.88 13.21
N VAL A 101 9.12 2.97 12.23
CA VAL A 101 8.80 4.25 11.58
C VAL A 101 7.94 5.09 12.50
N ASP A 102 8.41 6.30 12.80
CA ASP A 102 7.74 7.23 13.70
C ASP A 102 6.49 7.85 13.06
N GLU A 103 6.59 8.19 11.77
CA GLU A 103 5.57 8.98 11.08
C GLU A 103 5.42 8.53 9.61
N ILE A 104 4.17 8.50 9.14
CA ILE A 104 3.82 8.19 7.74
C ILE A 104 3.25 9.45 7.12
N TYR A 105 3.87 9.88 6.02
CA TYR A 105 3.43 11.02 5.22
C TYR A 105 2.98 10.53 3.85
N ALA A 106 2.01 11.23 3.26
CA ALA A 106 1.65 11.02 1.87
C ALA A 106 2.08 12.25 1.05
N VAL A 107 2.67 12.00 -0.11
CA VAL A 107 2.95 13.04 -1.09
C VAL A 107 1.66 13.32 -1.84
N SER A 108 1.21 14.57 -1.83
CA SER A 108 0.10 15.04 -2.66
C SER A 108 0.62 16.13 -3.56
N GLU A 109 0.48 15.95 -4.87
CA GLU A 109 0.32 17.11 -5.75
C GLU A 109 -1.08 17.69 -5.51
N ASN A 110 -1.28 18.99 -5.78
CA ASN A 110 -2.47 19.77 -5.44
C ASN A 110 -3.82 19.30 -6.06
N ASN A 111 -3.99 18.03 -6.42
CA ASN A 111 -5.20 17.56 -7.10
C ASN A 111 -5.59 16.11 -6.75
N HIS A 112 -6.13 15.92 -5.54
CA HIS A 112 -6.83 14.72 -5.02
C HIS A 112 -6.06 13.85 -4.01
N VAL A 113 -6.16 14.22 -2.73
CA VAL A 113 -5.97 13.29 -1.62
C VAL A 113 -7.27 12.50 -1.40
N ILE A 114 -7.26 11.19 -1.63
CA ILE A 114 -8.35 10.32 -1.19
C ILE A 114 -8.18 10.05 0.32
N VAL A 115 -8.99 10.74 1.11
CA VAL A 115 -9.13 10.54 2.56
C VAL A 115 -10.24 9.50 2.78
N ASN A 116 -9.90 8.35 3.37
CA ASN A 116 -10.71 7.69 4.41
C ASN A 116 -10.16 6.30 4.76
N SER A 117 -9.68 6.15 6.00
CA SER A 117 -9.87 4.92 6.80
C SER A 117 -9.23 5.08 8.19
N GLY A 118 -10.04 4.87 9.23
CA GLY A 118 -9.81 5.20 10.64
C GLY A 118 -8.80 4.36 11.42
N THR A 119 -7.59 4.17 10.92
CA THR A 119 -6.43 3.82 11.76
C THR A 119 -5.64 5.11 12.05
N TYR A 120 -5.55 5.45 13.33
CA TYR A 120 -5.14 6.75 13.87
C TYR A 120 -3.61 6.93 13.79
N SER A 121 -3.05 6.99 12.59
CA SER A 121 -1.72 7.56 12.36
C SER A 121 -1.93 8.97 11.80
N ARG A 122 -1.40 10.01 12.47
CA ARG A 122 -1.53 11.41 12.04
C ARG A 122 -1.01 11.57 10.61
N LYS A 123 -1.90 11.54 9.63
CA LYS A 123 -1.58 11.87 8.23
C LYS A 123 -1.30 13.36 8.17
N LYS A 124 -0.04 13.72 7.96
CA LYS A 124 0.37 15.07 7.61
C LYS A 124 0.75 15.08 6.13
N ASN A 125 0.40 16.14 5.43
CA ASN A 125 0.87 16.36 4.07
C ASN A 125 2.33 16.82 4.16
N PHE A 126 3.23 16.14 3.45
CA PHE A 126 4.62 16.59 3.38
C PHE A 126 4.74 17.60 2.24
N CYS A 127 4.95 18.87 2.60
CA CYS A 127 5.28 19.94 1.66
C CYS A 127 6.74 20.33 1.89
N GLY A 128 7.66 19.47 1.44
CA GLY A 128 9.10 19.73 1.45
C GLY A 128 9.61 19.65 0.03
N GLN A 129 10.43 20.63 -0.39
CA GLN A 129 11.22 20.51 -1.61
C GLN A 129 12.21 19.35 -1.44
N LEU A 130 12.19 18.41 -2.39
CA LEU A 130 13.22 17.38 -2.55
C LEU A 130 14.56 18.02 -2.91
#